data_AF-A0A2V9X8D7-F1
#
_entry.id   AF-A0A2V9X8D7-F1
#
_cell.length_a   1.000
_cell.length_b   1.000
_cell.length_c   1.000
_cell.angle_alpha   90.00
_cell.angle_beta   90.00
_cell.angle_gamma   90.00
#
_symmetry.space_group_name_H-M   'P 1'
#
loop_
_entity.id
_entity.type
_entity.pdbx_description
1 polymer ?
#
loop_
_entity_poly.entity_id
_entity_poly.type
_entity_poly.pdbx_seq_one_letter_code
_entity_poly.pdbx_strand_id
1 'polypeptide(L)'
;MSFANDLLIENPPRGNGWKKFFALTLVLMATALVASAQTITTLHSFTFDDGANPNLVTPTQGGDGNIYATTSIGGSKTVKCFCGTTFKMTPQGALTSVSFDGADGAIPDAGFLLGRNGLLYGTTSSGGASGNGEVFRLNSQTGVLTVLHSFAGSDGASPEAPLTLGPGGKYYGTTAFGGANNFGTVFSITPSGTFKSLHSFSGAGEGQNPSAGLTLGSDGALYGVTYGTIFKITASGTFTKLSDVAPSLGSLLLAADGNMYGTTVAGGDIGQGSVFKLTPAGVVTVLHSFDVIDGANPEAGLVQASDGKLYGTTVFGGRHGEGSIFSITTDGTVTTLYSFPSFDHVDGANPFGLMQHTDVSSMARRAKEEPPSIATPSIPSAAARCSA
;
A
#
# COMPACT_ATOMS: atom_id res chain seq x y z
N MET A 1 78.38 -16.89 -20.48
CA MET A 1 78.54 -17.80 -21.64
C MET A 1 77.60 -18.98 -21.38
N SER A 2 76.46 -19.05 -22.08
CA SER A 2 76.20 -20.01 -23.17
C SER A 2 76.28 -21.46 -22.67
N PHE A 3 75.25 -22.30 -22.76
CA PHE A 3 74.51 -22.65 -23.98
C PHE A 3 73.07 -23.08 -23.70
N ALA A 4 72.21 -22.80 -24.69
CA ALA A 4 70.91 -23.42 -24.92
C ALA A 4 71.04 -24.71 -25.73
N ASN A 5 70.04 -25.58 -25.56
CA ASN A 5 69.36 -26.47 -26.54
C ASN A 5 69.19 -27.90 -26.00
N ASP A 6 67.94 -28.31 -25.76
CA ASP A 6 67.24 -29.05 -26.82
C ASP A 6 65.71 -28.98 -26.66
N LEU A 7 65.07 -28.73 -27.80
CA LEU A 7 63.62 -28.75 -28.02
C LEU A 7 63.13 -30.20 -28.10
N LEU A 8 62.02 -30.51 -27.42
CA LEU A 8 60.98 -31.37 -28.00
C LEU A 8 59.61 -30.71 -27.77
N ILE A 9 59.12 -30.07 -28.83
CA ILE A 9 57.74 -29.60 -28.95
C ILE A 9 56.88 -30.82 -29.28
N GLU A 10 56.06 -31.27 -28.34
CA GLU A 10 54.89 -32.08 -28.67
C GLU A 10 53.81 -31.18 -29.27
N ASN A 11 53.33 -31.53 -30.46
CA ASN A 11 52.27 -30.81 -31.15
C ASN A 11 50.94 -30.92 -30.39
N PRO A 12 50.18 -29.83 -30.20
CA PRO A 12 48.83 -29.92 -29.66
C PRO A 12 47.87 -30.58 -30.68
N PRO A 13 46.84 -31.30 -30.21
CA PRO A 13 45.94 -32.04 -31.08
C PRO A 13 45.18 -31.11 -32.03
N ARG A 14 45.27 -31.40 -33.33
CA ARG A 14 44.47 -30.79 -34.40
C ARG A 14 43.02 -31.25 -34.29
N GLY A 15 42.21 -30.52 -33.52
CA GLY A 15 40.78 -30.73 -33.46
C GLY A 15 40.05 -29.43 -33.21
N ASN A 16 38.94 -29.21 -33.91
CA ASN A 16 38.05 -28.05 -33.75
C ASN A 16 37.41 -27.91 -32.35
N GLY A 17 37.85 -28.72 -31.37
CA GLY A 17 37.39 -28.71 -29.99
C GLY A 17 37.67 -27.39 -29.28
N TRP A 18 38.80 -26.73 -29.54
CA TRP A 18 39.11 -25.45 -28.89
C TRP A 18 38.18 -24.31 -29.36
N LYS A 19 37.76 -24.33 -30.63
CA LYS A 19 36.74 -23.40 -31.16
C LYS A 19 35.35 -23.66 -30.57
N LYS A 20 34.99 -24.93 -30.30
CA LYS A 20 33.73 -25.30 -29.62
C LYS A 20 33.76 -24.97 -28.13
N PHE A 21 34.90 -25.10 -27.45
CA PHE A 21 35.07 -24.75 -26.04
C PHE A 21 35.03 -23.23 -25.82
N PHE A 22 35.67 -22.44 -26.71
CA PHE A 22 35.57 -20.97 -26.71
C PHE A 22 34.17 -20.48 -27.08
N ALA A 23 33.50 -21.10 -28.06
CA ALA A 23 32.12 -20.76 -28.39
C ALA A 23 31.15 -21.07 -27.24
N LEU A 24 31.34 -22.18 -26.52
CA LEU A 24 30.47 -22.55 -25.38
C LEU A 24 30.71 -21.65 -24.16
N THR A 25 31.95 -21.22 -23.89
CA THR A 25 32.24 -20.24 -22.81
C THR A 25 31.84 -18.81 -23.18
N LEU A 26 31.91 -18.41 -24.45
CA LEU A 26 31.40 -17.11 -24.91
C LEU A 26 29.85 -17.08 -24.89
N VAL A 27 29.19 -18.20 -25.20
CA VAL A 27 27.72 -18.33 -25.13
C VAL A 27 27.22 -18.42 -23.68
N LEU A 28 27.97 -19.03 -22.75
CA LEU A 28 27.65 -18.98 -21.32
C LEU A 28 27.95 -17.61 -20.65
N MET A 29 28.88 -16.82 -21.17
CA MET A 29 29.08 -15.41 -20.73
C MET A 29 28.09 -14.44 -21.38
N ALA A 30 27.47 -14.80 -22.52
CA ALA A 30 26.46 -13.98 -23.19
C ALA A 30 25.03 -14.17 -22.63
N THR A 31 24.82 -15.16 -21.75
CA THR A 31 23.65 -15.21 -20.87
C THR A 31 24.02 -14.69 -19.48
N ALA A 32 24.76 -13.59 -19.41
CA ALA A 32 24.61 -12.72 -18.25
C ALA A 32 23.15 -12.27 -18.28
N LEU A 33 22.36 -12.75 -17.32
CA LEU A 33 21.07 -12.15 -16.99
C LEU A 33 21.33 -10.66 -16.91
N VAL A 34 20.87 -9.91 -17.92
CA VAL A 34 20.73 -8.48 -17.80
C VAL A 34 19.71 -8.33 -16.68
N ALA A 35 20.19 -8.16 -15.46
CA ALA A 35 19.39 -7.60 -14.40
C ALA A 35 18.90 -6.28 -14.99
N SER A 36 17.61 -6.23 -15.31
CA SER A 36 16.97 -5.01 -15.78
C SER A 36 17.33 -3.94 -14.76
N ALA A 37 18.21 -3.01 -15.13
CA ALA A 37 18.49 -1.86 -14.30
C ALA A 37 17.14 -1.19 -14.07
N GLN A 38 16.69 -1.17 -12.80
CA GLN A 38 15.45 -0.49 -12.47
C GLN A 38 15.66 0.98 -12.83
N THR A 39 14.84 1.48 -13.76
CA THR A 39 14.93 2.85 -14.23
C THR A 39 14.03 3.68 -13.34
N ILE A 40 14.61 4.48 -12.44
CA ILE A 40 13.86 5.43 -11.63
C ILE A 40 13.44 6.58 -12.56
N THR A 41 12.13 6.82 -12.64
CA THR A 41 11.56 7.92 -13.43
C THR A 41 10.83 8.86 -12.49
N THR A 42 11.34 10.08 -12.34
CA THR A 42 10.62 11.14 -11.62
C THR A 42 9.43 11.59 -12.46
N LEU A 43 8.21 11.30 -11.99
CA LEU A 43 6.99 11.74 -12.67
C LEU A 43 6.68 13.21 -12.38
N HIS A 44 6.93 13.67 -11.15
CA HIS A 44 6.66 15.05 -10.73
C HIS A 44 7.50 15.43 -9.52
N SER A 45 7.88 16.70 -9.43
CA SER A 45 8.51 17.29 -8.25
C SER A 45 7.58 18.36 -7.68
N PHE A 46 7.05 18.07 -6.50
CA PHE A 46 6.12 18.92 -5.79
C PHE A 46 6.78 20.24 -5.30
N THR A 47 6.01 21.31 -5.35
CA THR A 47 6.34 22.65 -4.87
C THR A 47 5.31 23.09 -3.83
N PHE A 48 5.56 24.19 -3.12
CA PHE A 48 4.55 24.69 -2.20
C PHE A 48 3.20 25.03 -2.88
N ASP A 49 3.20 25.30 -4.19
CA ASP A 49 2.04 25.78 -4.94
C ASP A 49 1.09 24.67 -5.38
N ASP A 50 1.59 23.46 -5.57
CA ASP A 50 0.80 22.28 -5.92
C ASP A 50 0.72 21.27 -4.76
N GLY A 51 1.39 21.58 -3.64
CA GLY A 51 1.36 20.83 -2.40
C GLY A 51 2.74 20.29 -2.03
N ALA A 52 3.05 20.17 -0.75
CA ALA A 52 4.33 19.65 -0.26
C ALA A 52 4.12 18.53 0.78
N ASN A 53 5.16 17.70 0.93
CA ASN A 53 5.18 16.49 1.76
C ASN A 53 4.13 15.43 1.34
N PRO A 54 4.28 14.77 0.18
CA PRO A 54 3.43 13.65 -0.24
C PRO A 54 3.68 12.33 0.53
N ASN A 55 4.26 12.38 1.74
CA ASN A 55 5.03 11.26 2.30
C ASN A 55 4.30 10.35 3.31
N LEU A 56 2.99 10.53 3.55
CA LEU A 56 2.32 9.85 4.66
C LEU A 56 1.30 8.77 4.26
N VAL A 57 1.16 8.47 2.96
CA VAL A 57 0.20 7.46 2.51
C VAL A 57 0.57 6.84 1.16
N THR A 58 0.26 5.56 1.03
CA THR A 58 0.31 4.85 -0.25
C THR A 58 -0.70 5.47 -1.23
N PRO A 59 -0.27 5.95 -2.41
CA PRO A 59 -1.19 6.46 -3.41
C PRO A 59 -2.19 5.40 -3.84
N THR A 60 -3.37 5.84 -4.26
CA THR A 60 -4.44 4.99 -4.77
C THR A 60 -4.48 5.05 -6.28
N GLN A 61 -4.46 3.90 -6.95
CA GLN A 61 -4.70 3.85 -8.40
C GLN A 61 -6.22 3.85 -8.65
N GLY A 62 -6.71 4.80 -9.45
CA GLY A 62 -8.10 4.82 -9.88
C GLY A 62 -8.39 3.82 -11.00
N GLY A 63 -9.68 3.51 -11.21
CA GLY A 63 -10.12 2.68 -12.35
C GLY A 63 -9.87 3.31 -13.72
N ASP A 64 -9.53 4.59 -13.77
CA ASP A 64 -9.09 5.31 -14.96
C ASP A 64 -7.56 5.23 -15.19
N GLY A 65 -6.84 4.48 -14.35
CA GLY A 65 -5.40 4.26 -14.42
C GLY A 65 -4.56 5.39 -13.84
N ASN A 66 -5.17 6.46 -13.31
CA ASN A 66 -4.45 7.58 -12.71
C ASN A 66 -4.11 7.30 -11.24
N ILE A 67 -3.11 8.01 -10.73
CA ILE A 67 -2.64 7.96 -9.36
C ILE A 67 -3.31 9.09 -8.57
N TYR A 68 -3.84 8.77 -7.39
CA TYR A 68 -4.52 9.69 -6.51
C TYR A 68 -3.88 9.67 -5.14
N ALA A 69 -3.51 10.85 -4.64
CA ALA A 69 -2.89 10.99 -3.34
C ALA A 69 -3.05 12.42 -2.83
N THR A 70 -2.44 12.69 -1.69
CA THR A 70 -2.57 13.94 -0.97
C THR A 70 -1.19 14.50 -0.63
N THR A 71 -1.14 15.80 -0.36
CA THR A 71 0.01 16.44 0.25
C THR A 71 -0.42 17.03 1.58
N SER A 72 0.38 16.86 2.63
CA SER A 72 0.01 17.29 3.98
C SER A 72 -0.06 18.82 4.12
N ILE A 73 0.73 19.56 3.33
CA ILE A 73 0.82 21.02 3.37
C ILE A 73 0.89 21.62 1.96
N GLY A 74 0.85 22.95 1.84
CA GLY A 74 0.93 23.66 0.56
C GLY A 74 -0.41 23.78 -0.18
N GLY A 75 -0.36 24.08 -1.49
CA GLY A 75 -1.52 24.25 -2.37
C GLY A 75 -1.86 25.72 -2.63
N SER A 76 -2.61 26.36 -1.72
CA SER A 76 -3.08 27.72 -1.99
C SER A 76 -2.18 28.80 -1.39
N LYS A 77 -1.68 29.73 -2.22
CA LYS A 77 -0.99 30.95 -1.75
C LYS A 77 -1.92 31.99 -1.13
N THR A 78 -3.22 31.91 -1.39
CA THR A 78 -4.19 32.91 -0.94
C THR A 78 -4.75 32.59 0.44
N VAL A 79 -4.67 31.33 0.87
CA VAL A 79 -5.13 30.88 2.18
C VAL A 79 -3.92 30.68 3.07
N LYS A 80 -3.89 31.36 4.24
CA LYS A 80 -2.76 31.30 5.19
C LYS A 80 -2.66 29.99 5.98
N CYS A 81 -3.44 28.99 5.62
CA CYS A 81 -3.39 27.70 6.27
C CYS A 81 -2.53 26.78 5.41
N PHE A 82 -1.54 26.13 6.02
CA PHE A 82 -0.70 25.14 5.37
C PHE A 82 -1.51 23.84 5.18
N CYS A 83 -2.64 23.93 4.48
CA CYS A 83 -3.73 22.98 4.57
C CYS A 83 -3.56 21.73 3.69
N GLY A 84 -2.66 21.75 2.72
CA GLY A 84 -2.42 20.61 1.85
C GLY A 84 -3.30 20.58 0.62
N THR A 85 -3.05 19.59 -0.23
CA THR A 85 -3.82 19.36 -1.45
C THR A 85 -4.26 17.92 -1.57
N THR A 86 -5.32 17.73 -2.34
CA THR A 86 -5.57 16.47 -3.04
C THR A 86 -4.99 16.57 -4.43
N PHE A 87 -4.50 15.47 -5.00
CA PHE A 87 -4.06 15.45 -6.38
C PHE A 87 -4.43 14.18 -7.14
N LYS A 88 -4.58 14.36 -8.45
CA LYS A 88 -4.68 13.34 -9.48
C LYS A 88 -3.46 13.48 -10.39
N MET A 89 -2.77 12.39 -10.65
CA MET A 89 -1.59 12.35 -11.52
C MET A 89 -1.73 11.24 -12.56
N THR A 90 -1.43 11.51 -13.83
CA THR A 90 -1.34 10.46 -14.83
C THR A 90 -0.07 9.62 -14.65
N PRO A 91 -0.01 8.38 -15.15
CA PRO A 91 1.24 7.61 -15.15
C PRO A 91 2.40 8.28 -15.92
N GLN A 92 2.12 9.34 -16.69
CA GLN A 92 3.10 10.16 -17.40
C GLN A 92 3.45 11.46 -16.66
N GLY A 93 2.92 11.69 -15.45
CA GLY A 93 3.26 12.83 -14.59
C GLY A 93 2.39 14.07 -14.74
N ALA A 94 1.31 14.04 -15.54
CA ALA A 94 0.42 15.20 -15.62
C ALA A 94 -0.42 15.33 -14.33
N LEU A 95 -0.23 16.43 -13.60
CA LEU A 95 -0.82 16.68 -12.29
C LEU A 95 -2.05 17.61 -12.35
N THR A 96 -3.06 17.32 -11.56
CA THR A 96 -4.16 18.22 -11.20
C THR A 96 -4.35 18.18 -9.69
N SER A 97 -4.34 19.33 -9.03
CA SER A 97 -4.53 19.42 -7.58
C SER A 97 -5.70 20.32 -7.18
N VAL A 98 -6.29 20.03 -6.03
CA VAL A 98 -7.31 20.85 -5.36
C VAL A 98 -6.81 21.12 -3.95
N SER A 99 -6.73 22.40 -3.58
CA SER A 99 -6.26 22.84 -2.27
C SER A 99 -7.38 22.86 -1.26
N PHE A 100 -7.04 22.49 -0.02
CA PHE A 100 -7.86 22.74 1.15
C PHE A 100 -7.69 24.19 1.63
N ASP A 101 -8.69 24.73 2.34
CA ASP A 101 -8.71 26.10 2.86
C ASP A 101 -8.88 26.20 4.38
N GLY A 102 -8.95 25.06 5.07
CA GLY A 102 -9.11 24.97 6.52
C GLY A 102 -10.57 24.97 6.96
N ALA A 103 -11.46 25.62 6.21
CA ALA A 103 -12.91 25.50 6.41
C ALA A 103 -13.44 24.18 5.82
N ASP A 104 -12.84 23.70 4.73
CA ASP A 104 -13.12 22.39 4.11
C ASP A 104 -12.13 21.29 4.50
N GLY A 105 -11.46 21.48 5.64
CA GLY A 105 -10.47 20.57 6.19
C GLY A 105 -9.03 21.03 5.97
N ALA A 106 -8.08 20.33 6.58
CA ALA A 106 -6.64 20.60 6.48
C ALA A 106 -5.83 19.35 6.85
N ILE A 107 -4.64 19.21 6.27
CA ILE A 107 -3.70 18.11 6.52
C ILE A 107 -4.33 16.75 6.15
N PRO A 108 -4.54 16.49 4.85
CA PRO A 108 -5.17 15.27 4.34
C PRO A 108 -4.23 14.04 4.36
N ASP A 109 -3.76 13.59 5.52
CA ASP A 109 -2.73 12.54 5.62
C ASP A 109 -3.22 11.11 5.31
N ALA A 110 -4.53 10.90 5.21
CA ALA A 110 -5.14 9.57 5.14
C ALA A 110 -5.25 8.96 3.73
N GLY A 111 -4.88 9.67 2.67
CA GLY A 111 -5.03 9.18 1.29
C GLY A 111 -6.51 8.99 0.90
N PHE A 112 -6.78 8.09 -0.06
CA PHE A 112 -8.11 7.93 -0.65
C PHE A 112 -8.64 6.49 -0.67
N LEU A 113 -9.95 6.40 -0.50
CA LEU A 113 -10.76 5.25 -0.93
C LEU A 113 -11.48 5.60 -2.23
N LEU A 114 -11.28 4.81 -3.29
CA LEU A 114 -12.09 4.89 -4.49
C LEU A 114 -13.45 4.20 -4.26
N GLY A 115 -14.51 4.99 -4.17
CA GLY A 115 -15.87 4.49 -4.04
C GLY A 115 -16.36 3.81 -5.32
N ARG A 116 -17.34 2.90 -5.18
CA ARG A 116 -17.96 2.20 -6.32
C ARG A 116 -18.68 3.11 -7.31
N ASN A 117 -18.97 4.34 -6.89
CA ASN A 117 -19.55 5.39 -7.73
C ASN A 117 -18.49 6.22 -8.48
N GLY A 118 -17.20 5.86 -8.40
CA GLY A 118 -16.11 6.57 -9.07
C GLY A 118 -15.69 7.88 -8.39
N LEU A 119 -16.23 8.19 -7.20
CA LEU A 119 -15.77 9.31 -6.38
C LEU A 119 -14.69 8.85 -5.41
N LEU A 120 -13.80 9.76 -5.04
CA LEU A 120 -12.79 9.53 -4.02
C LEU A 120 -13.32 9.97 -2.67
N TYR A 121 -12.99 9.22 -1.63
CA TYR A 121 -13.38 9.50 -0.26
C TYR A 121 -12.13 9.52 0.60
N GLY A 122 -12.00 10.52 1.46
CA GLY A 122 -10.80 10.69 2.29
C GLY A 122 -11.14 11.43 3.57
N THR A 123 -10.10 11.64 4.37
CA THR A 123 -10.20 12.39 5.62
C THR A 123 -9.12 13.45 5.72
N THR A 124 -9.38 14.48 6.50
CA THR A 124 -8.41 15.50 6.89
C THR A 124 -8.16 15.39 8.39
N SER A 125 -6.90 15.40 8.85
CA SER A 125 -6.57 15.24 10.28
C SER A 125 -6.85 16.51 11.09
N SER A 126 -7.05 17.64 10.41
CA SER A 126 -7.35 18.94 11.02
C SER A 126 -8.32 19.77 10.16
N GLY A 127 -8.63 20.98 10.63
CA GLY A 127 -9.59 21.87 9.99
C GLY A 127 -11.04 21.44 10.22
N GLY A 128 -11.94 22.01 9.42
CA GLY A 128 -13.38 21.82 9.58
C GLY A 128 -13.96 22.65 10.71
N ALA A 129 -15.27 22.51 10.94
CA ALA A 129 -16.06 23.37 11.82
C ALA A 129 -15.53 23.44 13.27
N SER A 130 -14.90 22.37 13.76
CA SER A 130 -14.32 22.31 15.11
C SER A 130 -12.79 22.14 15.12
N GLY A 131 -12.14 22.18 13.96
CA GLY A 131 -10.69 21.97 13.85
C GLY A 131 -10.21 20.52 14.06
N ASN A 132 -11.13 19.56 14.27
CA ASN A 132 -10.82 18.16 14.59
C ASN A 132 -10.72 17.26 13.35
N GLY A 133 -10.77 17.83 12.15
CA GLY A 133 -10.74 17.07 10.91
C GLY A 133 -12.12 16.70 10.37
N GLU A 134 -12.13 16.17 9.16
CA GLU A 134 -13.36 15.92 8.39
C GLU A 134 -13.29 14.60 7.61
N VAL A 135 -14.46 14.10 7.22
CA VAL A 135 -14.62 13.14 6.13
C VAL A 135 -15.17 13.88 4.93
N PHE A 136 -14.55 13.72 3.77
CA PHE A 136 -14.97 14.37 2.53
C PHE A 136 -15.08 13.38 1.38
N ARG A 137 -15.75 13.82 0.31
CA ARG A 137 -15.66 13.21 -1.01
C ARG A 137 -15.15 14.22 -2.03
N LEU A 138 -14.43 13.71 -3.02
CA LEU A 138 -13.90 14.48 -4.14
C LEU A 138 -14.37 13.88 -5.46
N ASN A 139 -14.95 14.71 -6.31
CA ASN A 139 -15.12 14.39 -7.71
C ASN A 139 -13.86 14.80 -8.47
N SER A 140 -13.01 13.83 -8.78
CA SER A 140 -11.72 14.10 -9.44
C SER A 140 -11.83 14.59 -10.89
N GLN A 141 -13.01 14.52 -11.51
CA GLN A 141 -13.23 15.03 -12.87
C GLN A 141 -13.58 16.52 -12.86
N THR A 142 -14.24 16.99 -11.81
CA THR A 142 -14.72 18.38 -11.69
C THR A 142 -13.94 19.19 -10.65
N GLY A 143 -13.15 18.53 -9.80
CA GLY A 143 -12.48 19.16 -8.65
C GLY A 143 -13.41 19.50 -7.49
N VAL A 144 -14.69 19.14 -7.56
CA VAL A 144 -15.67 19.47 -6.52
C VAL A 144 -15.43 18.61 -5.28
N LEU A 145 -15.04 19.27 -4.18
CA LEU A 145 -14.95 18.71 -2.84
C LEU A 145 -16.30 18.88 -2.11
N THR A 146 -16.72 17.86 -1.36
CA THR A 146 -17.92 17.92 -0.52
C THR A 146 -17.60 17.32 0.84
N VAL A 147 -17.75 18.12 1.89
CA VAL A 147 -17.68 17.65 3.28
C VAL A 147 -18.88 16.76 3.56
N LEU A 148 -18.62 15.56 4.08
CA LEU A 148 -19.63 14.59 4.47
C LEU A 148 -19.85 14.58 5.98
N HIS A 149 -18.81 14.83 6.76
CA HIS A 149 -18.86 14.91 8.21
C HIS A 149 -17.73 15.77 8.74
N SER A 150 -18.00 16.62 9.74
CA SER A 150 -17.00 17.43 10.43
C SER A 150 -16.97 16.98 11.89
N PHE A 151 -15.82 16.52 12.37
CA PHE A 151 -15.70 15.93 13.70
C PHE A 151 -15.80 17.01 14.79
N ALA A 152 -16.50 16.70 15.88
CA ALA A 152 -16.75 17.60 17.00
C ALA A 152 -15.88 17.30 18.24
N GLY A 153 -14.98 16.32 18.15
CA GLY A 153 -14.16 15.85 19.26
C GLY A 153 -14.87 14.78 20.10
N SER A 154 -16.16 14.96 20.40
CA SER A 154 -16.97 13.96 21.12
C SER A 154 -17.25 12.69 20.30
N ASP A 155 -17.26 12.80 18.98
CA ASP A 155 -17.47 11.73 18.01
C ASP A 155 -16.19 11.30 17.29
N GLY A 156 -15.04 11.83 17.71
CA GLY A 156 -13.72 11.58 17.15
C GLY A 156 -12.95 12.86 16.85
N ALA A 157 -11.63 12.75 16.66
CA ALA A 157 -10.75 13.82 16.22
C ALA A 157 -9.48 13.25 15.56
N SER A 158 -8.94 13.98 14.59
CA SER A 158 -7.76 13.60 13.79
C SER A 158 -7.89 12.22 13.14
N PRO A 159 -8.77 12.08 12.13
CA PRO A 159 -8.79 10.91 11.27
C PRO A 159 -7.55 10.89 10.36
N GLU A 160 -6.57 10.07 10.71
CA GLU A 160 -5.25 10.01 10.07
C GLU A 160 -5.11 8.86 9.03
N ALA A 161 -6.12 8.00 8.90
CA ALA A 161 -6.02 6.78 8.12
C ALA A 161 -7.06 6.66 6.99
N PRO A 162 -6.74 5.95 5.89
CA PRO A 162 -7.69 5.73 4.80
C PRO A 162 -8.99 5.06 5.27
N LEU A 163 -10.09 5.42 4.60
CA LEU A 163 -11.37 4.75 4.81
C LEU A 163 -11.38 3.35 4.19
N THR A 164 -12.12 2.45 4.83
CA THR A 164 -12.31 1.07 4.38
C THR A 164 -13.73 0.88 3.88
N LEU A 165 -13.88 0.36 2.65
CA LEU A 165 -15.17 -0.10 2.16
C LEU A 165 -15.58 -1.39 2.91
N GLY A 166 -16.68 -1.31 3.65
CA GLY A 166 -17.18 -2.43 4.45
C GLY A 166 -18.57 -2.94 4.00
N PRO A 167 -19.22 -3.75 4.86
CA PRO A 167 -20.53 -4.34 4.57
C PRO A 167 -21.61 -3.29 4.29
N GLY A 168 -22.53 -3.61 3.38
CA GLY A 168 -23.62 -2.71 3.00
C GLY A 168 -23.20 -1.46 2.23
N GLY A 169 -21.96 -1.41 1.73
CA GLY A 169 -21.46 -0.27 0.94
C GLY A 169 -21.16 0.98 1.77
N LYS A 170 -21.05 0.84 3.09
CA LYS A 170 -20.60 1.91 3.99
C LYS A 170 -19.09 1.99 4.02
N TYR A 171 -18.60 3.17 4.37
CA TYR A 171 -17.19 3.42 4.62
C TYR A 171 -16.96 3.47 6.13
N TYR A 172 -15.81 2.98 6.55
CA TYR A 172 -15.45 2.86 7.95
C TYR A 172 -14.06 3.43 8.14
N GLY A 173 -13.83 4.04 9.29
CA GLY A 173 -12.55 4.65 9.60
C GLY A 173 -12.36 4.79 11.10
N THR A 174 -11.19 5.29 11.44
CA THR A 174 -10.78 5.54 12.83
C THR A 174 -10.43 7.01 13.00
N THR A 175 -10.50 7.48 14.24
CA THR A 175 -9.95 8.77 14.65
C THR A 175 -8.91 8.53 15.73
N ALA A 176 -7.72 9.12 15.63
CA ALA A 176 -6.64 8.90 16.60
C ALA A 176 -6.97 9.48 17.98
N PHE A 177 -7.74 10.58 18.00
CA PHE A 177 -8.14 11.26 19.23
C PHE A 177 -9.66 11.44 19.28
N GLY A 178 -10.13 12.13 20.32
CA GLY A 178 -11.55 12.34 20.58
C GLY A 178 -12.25 11.12 21.18
N GLY A 179 -13.58 11.16 21.17
CA GLY A 179 -14.41 10.21 21.90
C GLY A 179 -14.49 10.54 23.40
N ALA A 180 -15.07 9.62 24.19
CA ALA A 180 -15.37 9.85 25.60
C ALA A 180 -14.13 10.15 26.47
N ASN A 181 -12.98 9.58 26.10
CA ASN A 181 -11.73 9.67 26.86
C ASN A 181 -10.55 10.21 26.05
N ASN A 182 -10.80 10.77 24.87
CA ASN A 182 -9.76 11.24 23.94
C ASN A 182 -8.79 10.15 23.43
N PHE A 183 -9.18 8.88 23.47
CA PHE A 183 -8.38 7.74 22.99
C PHE A 183 -8.75 7.27 21.58
N GLY A 184 -9.62 8.00 20.90
CA GLY A 184 -10.03 7.71 19.53
C GLY A 184 -11.37 7.01 19.43
N THR A 185 -11.83 6.88 18.19
CA THR A 185 -13.11 6.24 17.85
C THR A 185 -13.00 5.35 16.62
N VAL A 186 -13.98 4.47 16.46
CA VAL A 186 -14.30 3.83 15.18
C VAL A 186 -15.65 4.36 14.71
N PHE A 187 -15.76 4.73 13.44
CA PHE A 187 -17.01 5.23 12.86
C PHE A 187 -17.38 4.51 11.57
N SER A 188 -18.63 4.73 11.14
CA SER A 188 -19.10 4.43 9.80
C SER A 188 -19.77 5.64 9.19
N ILE A 189 -19.73 5.73 7.87
CA ILE A 189 -20.40 6.76 7.10
C ILE A 189 -20.90 6.19 5.77
N THR A 190 -22.08 6.60 5.31
CA THR A 190 -22.56 6.22 3.97
C THR A 190 -21.92 7.09 2.89
N PRO A 191 -21.94 6.68 1.61
CA PRO A 191 -21.50 7.53 0.49
C PRO A 191 -22.24 8.88 0.37
N SER A 192 -23.40 9.00 1.03
CA SER A 192 -24.22 10.20 1.10
C SER A 192 -24.00 11.04 2.38
N GLY A 193 -23.11 10.62 3.29
CA GLY A 193 -22.76 11.37 4.49
C GLY A 193 -23.53 11.03 5.76
N THR A 194 -24.27 9.92 5.81
CA THR A 194 -24.92 9.49 7.06
C THR A 194 -23.87 8.88 8.00
N PHE A 195 -23.42 9.67 8.97
CA PHE A 195 -22.41 9.30 9.96
C PHE A 195 -23.00 8.51 11.14
N LYS A 196 -22.19 7.59 11.70
CA LYS A 196 -22.47 6.90 12.95
C LYS A 196 -21.15 6.55 13.66
N SER A 197 -20.99 7.01 14.90
CA SER A 197 -19.95 6.49 15.80
C SER A 197 -20.30 5.05 16.22
N LEU A 198 -19.33 4.14 16.12
CA LEU A 198 -19.49 2.72 16.40
C LEU A 198 -18.85 2.32 17.72
N HIS A 199 -17.70 2.90 18.05
CA HIS A 199 -16.96 2.61 19.27
C HIS A 199 -16.14 3.83 19.68
N SER A 200 -16.00 4.04 20.99
CA SER A 200 -15.07 5.01 21.56
C SER A 200 -14.16 4.27 22.52
N PHE A 201 -12.85 4.34 22.27
CA PHE A 201 -11.87 3.60 23.06
C PHE A 201 -11.81 4.14 24.50
N SER A 202 -11.70 3.22 25.46
CA SER A 202 -11.56 3.58 26.88
C SER A 202 -10.10 3.68 27.36
N GLY A 203 -9.12 3.38 26.52
CA GLY A 203 -7.71 3.32 26.90
C GLY A 203 -7.35 1.96 27.49
N ALA A 204 -6.78 1.93 28.70
CA ALA A 204 -6.24 0.72 29.33
C ALA A 204 -7.23 -0.47 29.25
N GLY A 205 -6.84 -1.51 28.49
CA GLY A 205 -7.65 -2.71 28.25
C GLY A 205 -8.18 -2.84 26.82
N GLU A 206 -8.48 -1.73 26.14
CA GLU A 206 -8.91 -1.66 24.73
C GLU A 206 -7.87 -1.02 23.81
N GLY A 207 -6.82 -0.44 24.39
CA GLY A 207 -5.83 0.35 23.68
C GLY A 207 -6.32 1.75 23.32
N GLN A 208 -5.48 2.50 22.61
CA GLN A 208 -5.69 3.92 22.33
C GLN A 208 -5.08 4.34 20.99
N ASN A 209 -5.50 5.48 20.45
CA ASN A 209 -4.88 6.11 19.28
C ASN A 209 -4.86 5.19 18.03
N PRO A 210 -6.02 4.78 17.51
CA PRO A 210 -6.10 4.02 16.27
C PRO A 210 -5.74 4.90 15.05
N SER A 211 -4.46 4.92 14.68
CA SER A 211 -3.93 5.75 13.59
C SER A 211 -3.81 5.02 12.24
N ALA A 212 -4.17 3.73 12.17
CA ALA A 212 -4.08 2.93 10.95
C ALA A 212 -5.45 2.54 10.40
N GLY A 213 -5.50 2.30 9.08
CA GLY A 213 -6.73 1.95 8.37
C GLY A 213 -7.27 0.60 8.82
N LEU A 214 -8.60 0.44 8.73
CA LEU A 214 -9.26 -0.81 9.05
C LEU A 214 -9.15 -1.82 7.91
N THR A 215 -9.22 -3.10 8.24
CA THR A 215 -9.16 -4.20 7.27
C THR A 215 -10.44 -4.99 7.34
N LEU A 216 -11.15 -5.10 6.21
CA LEU A 216 -12.34 -5.94 6.14
C LEU A 216 -11.92 -7.41 6.15
N GLY A 217 -12.32 -8.14 7.19
CA GLY A 217 -12.13 -9.57 7.33
C GLY A 217 -13.10 -10.38 6.45
N SER A 218 -12.75 -11.64 6.20
CA SER A 218 -13.62 -12.59 5.51
C SER A 218 -14.89 -12.96 6.31
N ASP A 219 -14.88 -12.71 7.62
CA ASP A 219 -16.04 -12.84 8.51
C ASP A 219 -16.99 -11.63 8.46
N GLY A 220 -16.66 -10.60 7.68
CA GLY A 220 -17.42 -9.35 7.56
C GLY A 220 -17.22 -8.38 8.72
N ALA A 221 -16.37 -8.69 9.70
CA ALA A 221 -15.91 -7.74 10.71
C ALA A 221 -14.77 -6.87 10.17
N LEU A 222 -14.59 -5.72 10.80
CA LEU A 222 -13.47 -4.82 10.52
C LEU A 222 -12.41 -5.04 11.59
N TYR A 223 -11.18 -5.23 11.14
CA TYR A 223 -10.03 -5.45 12.00
C TYR A 223 -9.20 -4.18 12.02
N GLY A 224 -8.67 -3.86 13.19
CA GLY A 224 -7.91 -2.65 13.38
C GLY A 224 -6.90 -2.81 14.49
N VAL A 225 -6.06 -1.79 14.59
CA VAL A 225 -4.96 -1.73 15.53
C VAL A 225 -5.05 -0.42 16.29
N THR A 226 -4.68 -0.49 17.56
CA THR A 226 -4.47 0.67 18.43
C THR A 226 -3.04 0.60 18.95
N TYR A 227 -2.56 1.64 19.63
CA TYR A 227 -1.51 1.44 20.62
C TYR A 227 -2.04 0.50 21.70
N GLY A 228 -1.34 -0.61 21.89
CA GLY A 228 -1.57 -1.63 22.90
C GLY A 228 -2.47 -2.80 22.48
N THR A 229 -3.23 -2.74 21.38
CA THR A 229 -4.12 -3.85 21.01
C THR A 229 -4.32 -4.06 19.52
N ILE A 230 -4.70 -5.30 19.18
CA ILE A 230 -5.37 -5.64 17.92
C ILE A 230 -6.83 -5.95 18.25
N PHE A 231 -7.76 -5.41 17.49
CA PHE A 231 -9.18 -5.60 17.70
C PHE A 231 -9.92 -6.00 16.42
N LYS A 232 -11.14 -6.49 16.59
CA LYS A 232 -12.15 -6.48 15.54
C LYS A 232 -13.45 -5.85 16.02
N ILE A 233 -14.19 -5.27 15.09
CA ILE A 233 -15.49 -4.65 15.34
C ILE A 233 -16.48 -5.04 14.24
N THR A 234 -17.69 -5.41 14.64
CA THR A 234 -18.75 -5.71 13.67
C THR A 234 -19.28 -4.44 13.03
N ALA A 235 -19.94 -4.55 11.86
CA ALA A 235 -20.59 -3.41 11.21
C ALA A 235 -21.65 -2.69 12.08
N SER A 236 -22.16 -3.34 13.13
CA SER A 236 -23.08 -2.77 14.11
C SER A 236 -22.38 -2.03 15.26
N GLY A 237 -21.08 -2.26 15.49
CA GLY A 237 -20.29 -1.65 16.56
C GLY A 237 -19.91 -2.57 17.71
N THR A 238 -20.05 -3.90 17.58
CA THR A 238 -19.62 -4.82 18.63
C THR A 238 -18.11 -4.99 18.60
N PHE A 239 -17.42 -4.41 19.58
CA PHE A 239 -15.97 -4.49 19.75
C PHE A 239 -15.54 -5.84 20.32
N THR A 240 -14.38 -6.34 19.89
CA THR A 240 -13.73 -7.54 20.42
C THR A 240 -12.22 -7.34 20.36
N LYS A 241 -11.57 -7.37 21.53
CA LYS A 241 -10.10 -7.42 21.60
C LYS A 241 -9.61 -8.80 21.16
N LEU A 242 -8.56 -8.82 20.34
CA LEU A 242 -7.92 -10.05 19.84
C LEU A 242 -6.54 -10.28 20.47
N SER A 243 -5.78 -9.22 20.76
CA SER A 243 -4.42 -9.33 21.31
C SER A 243 -4.03 -8.04 22.06
N ASP A 244 -3.13 -8.17 23.04
CA ASP A 244 -2.52 -7.06 23.81
C ASP A 244 -1.15 -6.61 23.22
N VAL A 245 -0.83 -7.03 21.99
CA VAL A 245 0.40 -6.62 21.29
C VAL A 245 0.10 -5.44 20.36
N ALA A 246 0.63 -4.24 20.62
CA ALA A 246 0.85 -3.21 19.59
C ALA A 246 1.64 -1.98 20.12
N PRO A 247 2.86 -1.67 19.64
CA PRO A 247 3.52 -0.40 19.96
C PRO A 247 3.37 0.68 18.88
N SER A 248 2.93 0.33 17.67
CA SER A 248 2.46 1.18 16.55
C SER A 248 2.59 0.32 15.29
N LEU A 249 1.49 0.14 14.56
CA LEU A 249 1.41 -0.77 13.42
C LEU A 249 0.83 -0.01 12.22
N GLY A 250 1.35 -0.29 11.02
CA GLY A 250 0.64 -0.02 9.79
C GLY A 250 -0.69 -0.80 9.73
N SER A 251 -1.51 -0.52 8.72
CA SER A 251 -2.77 -1.26 8.52
C SER A 251 -2.52 -2.76 8.34
N LEU A 252 -3.48 -3.57 8.78
CA LEU A 252 -3.43 -5.03 8.58
C LEU A 252 -3.73 -5.36 7.11
N LEU A 253 -3.06 -6.37 6.58
CA LEU A 253 -3.35 -6.95 5.28
C LEU A 253 -4.11 -8.26 5.48
N LEU A 254 -5.34 -8.37 4.98
CA LEU A 254 -5.98 -9.67 4.78
C LEU A 254 -5.37 -10.34 3.54
N ALA A 255 -4.64 -11.42 3.74
CA ALA A 255 -4.02 -12.17 2.65
C ALA A 255 -4.93 -13.30 2.13
N ALA A 256 -4.58 -13.84 0.96
CA ALA A 256 -5.31 -14.91 0.28
C ALA A 256 -5.42 -16.22 1.06
N ASP A 257 -4.54 -16.44 2.05
CA ASP A 257 -4.59 -17.60 2.94
C ASP A 257 -5.61 -17.45 4.09
N GLY A 258 -6.32 -16.31 4.14
CA GLY A 258 -7.33 -16.01 5.14
C GLY A 258 -6.78 -15.49 6.47
N ASN A 259 -5.45 -15.35 6.59
CA ASN A 259 -4.84 -14.72 7.75
C ASN A 259 -4.57 -13.24 7.49
N MET A 260 -4.37 -12.50 8.57
CA MET A 260 -3.95 -11.11 8.52
C MET A 260 -2.47 -10.99 8.80
N TYR A 261 -1.83 -10.02 8.16
CA TYR A 261 -0.41 -9.75 8.30
C TYR A 261 -0.21 -8.27 8.58
N GLY A 262 0.80 -7.96 9.39
CA GLY A 262 1.10 -6.59 9.76
C GLY A 262 2.55 -6.42 10.15
N THR A 263 2.93 -5.17 10.34
CA THR A 263 4.27 -4.73 10.69
C THR A 263 4.23 -4.03 12.05
N THR A 264 5.29 -4.18 12.85
CA THR A 264 5.46 -3.44 14.10
C THR A 264 6.64 -2.49 13.98
N VAL A 265 6.48 -1.21 14.31
CA VAL A 265 7.59 -0.24 14.26
C VAL A 265 8.64 -0.47 15.35
N ALA A 266 8.23 -1.17 16.42
CA ALA A 266 9.07 -1.52 17.55
C ALA A 266 8.75 -2.94 18.03
N GLY A 267 9.60 -3.50 18.89
CA GLY A 267 9.55 -4.90 19.29
C GLY A 267 10.43 -5.77 18.40
N GLY A 268 10.13 -7.07 18.33
CA GLY A 268 11.10 -8.05 17.82
C GLY A 268 12.28 -8.25 18.78
N ASP A 269 13.28 -9.02 18.36
CA ASP A 269 14.34 -9.52 19.22
C ASP A 269 15.21 -8.40 19.82
N ILE A 270 15.37 -7.30 19.07
CA ILE A 270 16.21 -6.15 19.46
C ILE A 270 15.48 -4.80 19.38
N GLY A 271 14.15 -4.79 19.30
CA GLY A 271 13.35 -3.56 19.33
C GLY A 271 13.19 -2.83 18.00
N GLN A 272 13.72 -3.36 16.89
CA GLN A 272 13.73 -2.72 15.57
C GLN A 272 12.45 -2.97 14.74
N GLY A 273 11.49 -3.70 15.31
CA GLY A 273 10.24 -4.02 14.65
C GLY A 273 10.17 -5.45 14.12
N SER A 274 9.01 -5.83 13.61
CA SER A 274 8.75 -7.20 13.15
C SER A 274 7.68 -7.27 12.07
N VAL A 275 7.64 -8.39 11.34
CA VAL A 275 6.46 -8.83 10.59
C VAL A 275 5.76 -9.91 11.40
N PHE A 276 4.45 -9.82 11.53
CA PHE A 276 3.63 -10.82 12.21
C PHE A 276 2.47 -11.30 11.36
N LYS A 277 1.98 -12.48 11.73
CA LYS A 277 0.76 -13.11 11.28
C LYS A 277 -0.27 -13.09 12.40
N LEU A 278 -1.51 -12.80 12.06
CA LEU A 278 -2.68 -12.85 12.92
C LEU A 278 -3.70 -13.79 12.30
N THR A 279 -4.07 -14.85 13.02
CA THR A 279 -5.19 -15.71 12.62
C THR A 279 -6.53 -15.04 12.94
N PRO A 280 -7.63 -15.40 12.23
CA PRO A 280 -8.97 -14.91 12.58
C PRO A 280 -9.40 -15.23 14.04
N ALA A 281 -8.77 -16.23 14.66
CA ALA A 281 -8.98 -16.62 16.05
C ALA A 281 -8.22 -15.74 17.06
N GLY A 282 -7.43 -14.77 16.62
CA GLY A 282 -6.67 -13.86 17.48
C GLY A 282 -5.25 -14.32 17.81
N VAL A 283 -4.80 -15.47 17.29
CA VAL A 283 -3.43 -15.94 17.53
C VAL A 283 -2.45 -15.11 16.71
N VAL A 284 -1.50 -14.46 17.40
CA VAL A 284 -0.39 -13.70 16.79
C VAL A 284 0.87 -14.56 16.74
N THR A 285 1.57 -14.55 15.62
CA THR A 285 2.87 -15.21 15.41
C THR A 285 3.83 -14.25 14.75
N VAL A 286 4.98 -14.00 15.39
CA VAL A 286 6.06 -13.23 14.77
C VAL A 286 6.70 -14.11 13.69
N LEU A 287 6.74 -13.62 12.47
CA LEU A 287 7.35 -14.30 11.33
C LEU A 287 8.80 -13.88 11.13
N HIS A 288 9.10 -12.62 11.45
CA HIS A 288 10.43 -12.07 11.31
C HIS A 288 10.64 -10.91 12.28
N SER A 289 11.73 -10.96 13.02
CA SER A 289 12.25 -9.84 13.83
C SER A 289 13.34 -9.15 13.01
N PHE A 290 13.16 -7.86 12.75
CA PHE A 290 14.11 -7.06 12.00
C PHE A 290 15.35 -6.71 12.81
N ASP A 291 16.47 -6.43 12.13
CA ASP A 291 17.68 -5.86 12.69
C ASP A 291 18.30 -4.76 11.81
N VAL A 292 19.31 -4.05 12.33
CA VAL A 292 19.92 -2.93 11.59
C VAL A 292 20.48 -3.31 10.21
N ILE A 293 20.75 -4.60 9.94
CA ILE A 293 21.34 -5.11 8.69
C ILE A 293 20.25 -5.34 7.64
N ASP A 294 19.10 -5.92 8.00
CA ASP A 294 18.01 -6.22 7.05
C ASP A 294 16.89 -5.17 7.01
N GLY A 295 16.75 -4.35 8.06
CA GLY A 295 15.87 -3.19 8.09
C GLY A 295 15.41 -2.80 9.49
N ALA A 296 14.84 -1.61 9.67
CA ALA A 296 14.29 -1.18 10.95
C ALA A 296 13.07 -0.29 10.75
N ASN A 297 12.15 -0.32 11.72
CA ASN A 297 10.94 0.49 11.75
C ASN A 297 10.07 0.28 10.50
N PRO A 298 9.49 -0.91 10.29
CA PRO A 298 8.47 -1.09 9.26
C PRO A 298 7.17 -0.38 9.67
N GLU A 299 6.88 0.78 9.06
CA GLU A 299 5.74 1.63 9.44
C GLU A 299 4.47 1.36 8.63
N ALA A 300 4.59 1.04 7.35
CA ALA A 300 3.43 0.82 6.49
C ALA A 300 2.93 -0.63 6.53
N GLY A 301 1.67 -0.81 6.09
CA GLY A 301 1.08 -2.11 5.85
C GLY A 301 1.76 -2.86 4.70
N LEU A 302 1.60 -4.18 4.69
CA LEU A 302 2.13 -5.05 3.63
C LEU A 302 1.21 -5.06 2.41
N VAL A 303 1.76 -5.43 1.26
CA VAL A 303 1.01 -5.73 0.04
C VAL A 303 1.26 -7.19 -0.36
N GLN A 304 0.22 -7.95 -0.67
CA GLN A 304 0.38 -9.28 -1.26
C GLN A 304 0.41 -9.18 -2.79
N ALA A 305 1.46 -9.69 -3.43
CA ALA A 305 1.52 -9.76 -4.89
C ALA A 305 0.96 -11.08 -5.43
N SER A 306 0.84 -11.18 -6.76
CA SER A 306 0.28 -12.36 -7.44
C SER A 306 1.15 -13.62 -7.33
N ASP A 307 2.41 -13.48 -6.92
CA ASP A 307 3.29 -14.62 -6.61
C ASP A 307 3.03 -15.21 -5.21
N GLY A 308 2.09 -14.62 -4.46
CA GLY A 308 1.68 -15.05 -3.13
C GLY A 308 2.54 -14.52 -2.00
N LYS A 309 3.66 -13.84 -2.29
CA LYS A 309 4.51 -13.21 -1.27
C LYS A 309 3.93 -11.89 -0.78
N LEU A 310 4.33 -11.51 0.42
CA LEU A 310 4.03 -10.23 1.02
C LEU A 310 5.24 -9.31 0.83
N TYR A 311 4.98 -8.05 0.53
CA TYR A 311 5.99 -7.04 0.26
C TYR A 311 5.80 -5.88 1.22
N GLY A 312 6.91 -5.34 1.69
CA GLY A 312 6.93 -4.24 2.63
C GLY A 312 8.23 -3.46 2.58
N THR A 313 8.29 -2.47 3.43
CA THR A 313 9.39 -1.51 3.55
C THR A 313 9.80 -1.37 5.00
N THR A 314 11.08 -1.07 5.20
CA THR A 314 11.60 -0.58 6.49
C THR A 314 12.11 0.84 6.29
N VAL A 315 11.73 1.76 7.17
CA VAL A 315 12.07 3.19 7.03
C VAL A 315 13.55 3.45 7.33
N PHE A 316 14.15 2.66 8.21
CA PHE A 316 15.55 2.73 8.60
C PHE A 316 16.26 1.39 8.42
N GLY A 317 17.55 1.35 8.76
CA GLY A 317 18.35 0.13 8.69
C GLY A 317 18.67 -0.27 7.25
N GLY A 318 18.92 -1.56 7.03
CA GLY A 318 19.46 -2.04 5.76
C GLY A 318 20.95 -1.75 5.63
N ARG A 319 21.56 -2.21 4.52
CA ARG A 319 23.02 -2.11 4.28
C ARG A 319 23.62 -0.72 4.49
N HIS A 320 22.83 0.33 4.30
CA HIS A 320 23.26 1.73 4.34
C HIS A 320 22.51 2.57 5.38
N GLY A 321 21.59 2.00 6.15
CA GLY A 321 20.84 2.71 7.19
C GLY A 321 19.60 3.49 6.70
N GLU A 322 19.41 3.64 5.38
CA GLU A 322 18.35 4.46 4.77
C GLU A 322 17.07 3.68 4.42
N GLY A 323 16.92 2.48 4.95
CA GLY A 323 15.75 1.63 4.74
C GLY A 323 15.90 0.61 3.63
N SER A 324 14.94 -0.31 3.57
CA SER A 324 14.94 -1.43 2.62
C SER A 324 13.54 -1.72 2.07
N ILE A 325 13.49 -2.37 0.91
CA ILE A 325 12.30 -3.05 0.40
C ILE A 325 12.55 -4.54 0.56
N PHE A 326 11.60 -5.25 1.16
CA PHE A 326 11.69 -6.69 1.36
C PHE A 326 10.46 -7.41 0.80
N SER A 327 10.65 -8.71 0.53
CA SER A 327 9.55 -9.66 0.43
C SER A 327 9.64 -10.67 1.56
N ILE A 328 8.50 -11.20 1.98
CA ILE A 328 8.39 -12.27 2.97
C ILE A 328 7.32 -13.27 2.53
N THR A 329 7.60 -14.55 2.65
CA THR A 329 6.61 -15.60 2.45
C THR A 329 5.69 -15.72 3.66
N THR A 330 4.51 -16.32 3.50
CA THR A 330 3.53 -16.48 4.60
C THR A 330 3.99 -17.42 5.71
N ASP A 331 5.10 -18.14 5.51
CA ASP A 331 5.81 -18.96 6.50
C ASP A 331 7.06 -18.27 7.10
N GLY A 332 7.37 -17.03 6.70
CA GLY A 332 8.37 -16.18 7.36
C GLY A 332 9.75 -16.10 6.69
N THR A 333 9.92 -16.63 5.49
CA THR A 333 11.20 -16.48 4.75
C THR A 333 11.30 -15.08 4.15
N VAL A 334 12.22 -14.26 4.69
CA VAL A 334 12.49 -12.89 4.21
C VAL A 334 13.52 -12.87 3.10
N THR A 335 13.36 -11.92 2.18
CA THR A 335 14.36 -11.55 1.17
C THR A 335 14.38 -10.04 1.03
N THR A 336 15.51 -9.42 1.34
CA THR A 336 15.77 -8.01 1.01
C THR A 336 15.91 -7.88 -0.51
N LEU A 337 15.03 -7.08 -1.11
CA LEU A 337 15.01 -6.83 -2.56
C LEU A 337 15.85 -5.62 -2.93
N TYR A 338 15.88 -4.62 -2.05
CA TYR A 338 16.60 -3.38 -2.28
C TYR A 338 16.97 -2.71 -0.95
N SER A 339 18.12 -2.04 -0.91
CA SER A 339 18.55 -1.20 0.21
C SER A 339 18.94 0.17 -0.32
N PHE A 340 18.36 1.23 0.22
CA PHE A 340 18.56 2.59 -0.28
C PHE A 340 19.98 3.08 0.03
N PRO A 341 20.70 3.72 -0.91
CA PRO A 341 22.08 4.16 -0.72
C PRO A 341 22.17 5.48 0.10
N SER A 342 23.23 5.60 0.91
CA SER A 342 23.38 6.70 1.89
C SER A 342 24.14 7.95 1.40
N PHE A 343 24.73 7.95 0.20
CA PHE A 343 25.75 8.96 -0.14
C PHE A 343 25.37 9.97 -1.23
N ASP A 344 24.40 9.67 -2.08
CA ASP A 344 23.98 10.59 -3.15
C ASP A 344 22.46 10.78 -3.22
N HIS A 345 21.67 10.02 -2.45
CA HIS A 345 20.20 9.99 -2.47
C HIS A 345 19.59 9.93 -3.88
N VAL A 346 20.33 9.41 -4.87
CA VAL A 346 19.88 9.38 -6.27
C VAL A 346 18.62 8.55 -6.42
N ASP A 347 18.49 7.52 -5.58
CA ASP A 347 17.37 6.59 -5.57
C ASP A 347 16.37 6.86 -4.41
N GLY A 348 16.59 7.92 -3.63
CA GLY A 348 15.79 8.25 -2.44
C GLY A 348 16.29 7.61 -1.13
N ALA A 349 15.54 7.82 -0.05
CA ALA A 349 15.77 7.28 1.29
C ALA A 349 14.44 7.16 2.05
N ASN A 350 14.41 6.37 3.12
CA ASN A 350 13.28 6.23 4.05
C ASN A 350 11.96 5.84 3.35
N PRO A 351 11.91 4.66 2.70
CA PRO A 351 10.71 4.22 1.99
C PRO A 351 9.53 4.02 2.96
N PHE A 352 8.40 4.69 2.72
CA PHE A 352 7.23 4.56 3.59
C PHE A 352 6.37 3.33 3.27
N GLY A 353 5.64 3.32 2.15
CA GLY A 353 4.71 2.24 1.81
C GLY A 353 4.74 1.83 0.34
N LEU A 354 4.18 0.65 0.06
CA LEU A 354 4.11 0.08 -1.28
C LEU A 354 2.67 0.05 -1.77
N MET A 355 2.48 0.19 -3.09
CA MET A 355 1.20 -0.06 -3.75
C MET A 355 1.36 -1.06 -4.87
N GLN A 356 0.38 -1.93 -5.06
CA GLN A 356 0.29 -2.72 -6.28
C GLN A 356 -0.26 -1.83 -7.40
N HIS A 357 0.54 -1.63 -8.45
CA HIS A 357 0.13 -0.91 -9.65
C HIS A 357 -0.02 -1.90 -10.81
N THR A 358 -1.22 -1.97 -11.39
CA THR A 358 -1.41 -2.70 -12.65
C THR A 358 -1.16 -1.78 -13.81
N ASP A 359 -0.19 -2.11 -14.67
CA ASP A 359 -0.03 -1.42 -15.95
C ASP A 359 -1.27 -1.73 -16.83
N VAL A 360 -2.06 -0.70 -17.15
CA VAL A 360 -3.25 -0.77 -18.01
C VAL A 360 -2.94 -1.33 -19.41
N SER A 361 -1.67 -1.36 -19.83
CA SER A 361 -1.25 -2.07 -21.05
C SER A 361 -1.55 -3.57 -21.00
N SER A 362 -1.55 -4.17 -19.80
CA SER A 362 -1.87 -5.59 -19.58
C SER A 362 -3.37 -5.89 -19.72
N MET A 363 -4.25 -4.94 -19.39
CA MET A 363 -5.70 -5.08 -19.61
C MET A 363 -6.06 -5.01 -21.10
N ALA A 364 -5.37 -4.14 -21.86
CA ALA A 364 -5.54 -4.05 -23.31
C ALA A 364 -5.04 -5.29 -24.07
N ARG A 365 -4.08 -6.04 -23.51
CA ARG A 365 -3.65 -7.34 -24.07
C ARG A 365 -4.67 -8.45 -23.80
N ARG A 366 -5.27 -8.50 -22.61
CA ARG A 366 -6.36 -9.46 -22.30
C ARG A 366 -7.63 -9.23 -23.11
N ALA A 367 -7.93 -7.98 -23.48
CA ALA A 367 -9.08 -7.66 -24.34
C ALA A 367 -8.85 -7.96 -25.85
N LYS A 368 -7.61 -8.26 -26.24
CA LYS A 368 -7.25 -8.66 -27.62
C LYS A 368 -7.14 -10.18 -27.81
N GLU A 369 -7.21 -10.96 -26.75
CA GLU A 369 -7.33 -12.41 -26.84
C GLU A 369 -8.80 -12.75 -27.09
N GLU A 370 -9.14 -12.96 -28.37
CA GLU A 370 -10.46 -13.43 -28.79
C GLU A 370 -10.78 -14.76 -28.07
N PRO A 371 -11.97 -14.92 -27.45
CA PRO A 371 -12.32 -16.19 -26.83
C PRO A 371 -12.32 -17.28 -27.91
N PRO A 372 -11.84 -18.50 -27.60
CA PRO A 372 -11.80 -19.59 -28.57
C PRO A 372 -13.20 -19.81 -29.16
N SER A 373 -13.29 -19.81 -30.48
CA SER A 373 -14.56 -19.94 -31.19
C SER A 373 -15.22 -21.27 -30.81
N ILE A 374 -16.38 -21.18 -30.14
CA ILE A 374 -17.25 -22.33 -29.95
C ILE A 374 -17.88 -22.60 -31.31
N ALA A 375 -17.39 -23.64 -32.00
CA ALA A 375 -18.05 -24.16 -33.19
C ALA A 375 -19.45 -24.65 -32.79
N THR A 376 -20.48 -23.96 -33.25
CA THR A 376 -21.87 -24.41 -33.14
C THR A 376 -22.11 -25.55 -34.13
N PRO A 377 -22.51 -26.76 -33.67
CA PRO A 377 -22.96 -27.81 -34.58
C PRO A 377 -24.31 -27.42 -35.18
N SER A 378 -24.43 -27.56 -36.50
CA SER A 378 -25.65 -27.29 -37.27
C SER A 378 -26.77 -28.27 -36.91
N ILE A 379 -27.94 -27.72 -36.55
CA ILE A 379 -29.18 -28.50 -36.37
C ILE A 379 -29.84 -28.68 -37.75
N PRO A 380 -30.08 -29.90 -38.25
CA PRO A 380 -30.76 -30.10 -39.52
C PRO A 380 -32.25 -29.74 -39.41
N SER A 381 -32.73 -29.00 -40.42
CA SER A 381 -34.13 -28.60 -40.63
C SER A 381 -35.08 -29.79 -40.64
N ALA A 382 -35.98 -29.87 -39.66
CA ALA A 382 -37.12 -30.78 -39.67
C ALA A 382 -38.32 -30.08 -40.33
N ALA A 383 -38.64 -30.50 -41.55
CA ALA A 383 -39.86 -30.13 -42.25
C ALA A 383 -41.08 -30.71 -41.53
N ALA A 384 -41.96 -29.83 -41.04
CA ALA A 384 -43.28 -30.20 -40.54
C ALA A 384 -44.15 -30.70 -41.71
N ARG A 385 -44.58 -31.96 -41.65
CA ARG A 385 -45.72 -32.46 -42.44
C ARG A 385 -46.98 -32.33 -41.57
N CYS A 386 -47.89 -31.45 -41.99
CA CYS A 386 -49.30 -31.55 -41.63
C CYS A 386 -50.01 -32.44 -42.67
N SER A 387 -50.80 -33.41 -42.20
CA SER A 387 -51.97 -33.90 -42.93
C SER A 387 -52.98 -34.51 -41.97
N ALA A 388 -54.19 -33.96 -42.05
CA ALA A 388 -55.55 -34.43 -41.67
C ALA A 388 -55.73 -35.38 -40.48
#